data_AF-A0A0F7IH21-F1
#
_entry.id   AF-A0A0F7IH21-F1
#
_cell.length_a   1.000
_cell.length_b   1.000
_cell.length_c   1.000
_cell.angle_alpha   90.00
_cell.angle_beta   90.00
_cell.angle_gamma   90.00
#
_symmetry.space_group_name_H-M   'P 1'
#
loop_
_entity.id
_entity.type
_entity.pdbx_description
1 polymer ?
#
loop_
_entity_poly.entity_id
_entity_poly.type
_entity_poly.pdbx_seq_one_letter_code
_entity_poly.pdbx_strand_id
1 'polypeptide(L)' 'MIELKIDGKKIPLNRYVSDVFLKVISALISTLKGVPEDWKELELVIKKDEE' A
#
# COMPACT_ATOMS: atom_id res chain seq x y z
N MET A 1 3.79 7.08 5.94
CA MET A 1 4.91 6.11 6.02
C MET A 1 4.38 4.79 5.48
N ILE A 2 5.14 4.08 4.64
CA ILE A 2 4.73 2.76 4.13
C ILE A 2 5.37 1.69 5.00
N GLU A 3 4.55 0.75 5.48
CA GLU A 3 5.00 -0.41 6.23
C GLU A 3 4.66 -1.68 5.45
N LEU A 4 5.69 -2.43 5.03
CA LEU A 4 5.51 -3.75 4.43
C LEU A 4 5.67 -4.82 5.51
N LYS A 5 4.68 -5.70 5.64
CA LYS A 5 4.76 -6.90 6.48
C LYS A 5 4.62 -8.15 5.64
N ILE A 6 5.55 -9.08 5.81
CA ILE A 6 5.45 -10.44 5.26
C ILE A 6 5.44 -11.40 6.44
N ASP A 7 4.39 -12.21 6.57
CA ASP A 7 4.18 -13.14 7.68
C ASP A 7 4.34 -12.47 9.07
N GLY A 8 3.78 -11.26 9.20
CA GLY A 8 3.87 -10.45 10.43
C GLY A 8 5.22 -9.76 10.66
N LYS A 9 6.25 -10.03 9.85
CA LYS A 9 7.57 -9.40 9.98
C LYS A 9 7.66 -8.13 9.15
N LYS A 10 8.09 -7.03 9.77
CA LYS A 10 8.32 -5.75 9.09
C LYS A 10 9.54 -5.88 8.17
N ILE A 11 9.36 -5.59 6.89
CA ILE A 11 10.42 -5.58 5.89
C ILE A 11 10.80 -4.13 5.59
N PRO A 12 12.07 -3.73 5.79
CA PRO A 12 12.48 -2.37 5.51
C PRO A 12 12.43 -2.09 4.01
N LEU A 13 11.76 -1.01 3.63
CA LEU A 13 11.71 -0.54 2.25
C LEU A 13 12.84 0.48 2.03
N ASN A 14 13.53 0.35 0.91
CA ASN A 14 14.40 1.41 0.44
C ASN A 14 13.56 2.58 -0.12
N ARG A 15 14.22 3.72 -0.37
CA ARG A 15 13.57 4.92 -0.89
C ARG A 15 12.82 4.68 -2.21
N TYR A 16 13.47 4.01 -3.16
CA TYR A 16 12.90 3.75 -4.47
C TYR A 16 11.60 2.93 -4.38
N VAL A 17 11.60 1.82 -3.64
CA VAL A 17 10.42 0.96 -3.48
C VAL A 17 9.30 1.69 -2.76
N SER A 18 9.63 2.48 -1.72
CA SER A 18 8.65 3.31 -1.02
C SER A 18 7.98 4.33 -1.95
N ASP A 19 8.77 5.00 -2.81
CA ASP A 19 8.26 5.99 -3.77
C ASP A 19 7.36 5.33 -4.83
N VAL A 20 7.71 4.13 -5.30
CA VAL A 20 6.90 3.38 -6.27
C VAL A 20 5.56 2.98 -5.66
N PHE A 21 5.56 2.38 -4.46
CA PHE A 21 4.33 1.99 -3.77
C PHE A 21 3.41 3.19 -3.53
N LEU A 22 3.95 4.31 -3.03
CA LEU A 22 3.16 5.51 -2.79
C LEU A 22 2.45 5.99 -4.06
N LYS A 23 3.19 6.11 -5.17
CA LYS A 23 2.65 6.64 -6.43
C LYS A 23 1.60 5.72 -7.03
N VAL A 24 1.91 4.42 -7.13
CA VAL A 24 1.00 3.45 -7.76
C VAL A 24 -0.26 3.28 -6.94
N ILE A 25 -0.14 3.06 -5.63
CA ILE A 25 -1.31 2.84 -4.76
C ILE A 25 -2.19 4.10 -4.72
N SER A 26 -1.61 5.30 -4.58
CA SER A 26 -2.38 6.56 -4.60
C SER A 26 -3.14 6.76 -5.91
N ALA A 27 -2.49 6.45 -7.05
CA ALA A 27 -3.13 6.53 -8.36
C ALA A 27 -4.27 5.51 -8.53
N LEU A 28 -4.16 4.31 -7.94
CA LEU A 28 -5.27 3.35 -7.94
C LEU A 28 -6.44 3.86 -7.09
N ILE A 29 -6.17 4.35 -5.88
CA ILE A 29 -7.22 4.90 -4.99
C ILE A 29 -7.99 6.03 -5.67
N SER A 30 -7.31 6.95 -6.38
CA SER A 30 -7.97 8.10 -7.01
C SER A 30 -8.96 7.71 -8.11
N THR A 31 -8.91 6.46 -8.60
CA THR A 31 -9.88 5.94 -9.56
C THR A 31 -11.09 5.26 -8.91
N LEU A 32 -11.03 4.98 -7.60
CA LEU A 32 -12.10 4.29 -6.88
C LEU A 32 -13.25 5.26 -6.54
N LYS A 33 -14.48 4.84 -6.83
CA LYS A 33 -15.67 5.60 -6.43
C LYS A 33 -15.93 5.41 -4.94
N GLY A 34 -16.27 6.50 -4.25
CA GLY A 34 -16.68 6.46 -2.84
C GLY A 34 -15.53 6.56 -1.83
N VAL A 35 -14.30 6.78 -2.29
CA VAL A 35 -13.17 7.13 -1.40
C VAL A 35 -13.07 8.66 -1.30
N PRO A 36 -13.08 9.26 -0.09
CA PRO A 36 -12.86 10.70 0.09
C PRO A 36 -11.50 11.14 -0.45
N GLU A 37 -11.37 12.36 -0.96
CA GLU A 37 -10.07 12.87 -1.47
C GLU A 37 -9.03 13.11 -0.35
N ASP A 38 -9.48 13.25 0.90
CA ASP A 38 -8.69 13.67 2.07
C ASP A 38 -8.45 12.53 3.08
N TRP A 39 -8.41 11.27 2.62
CA TRP A 39 -8.13 10.13 3.48
C TRP A 39 -6.75 10.27 4.18
N LYS A 40 -6.70 9.87 5.45
CA LYS A 40 -5.49 10.03 6.29
C LYS A 40 -4.61 8.79 6.35
N GLU A 41 -5.19 7.62 6.13
CA GLU A 41 -4.54 6.33 6.20
C GLU A 41 -5.20 5.35 5.22
N LEU A 42 -4.40 4.49 4.61
CA LEU A 42 -4.85 3.35 3.81
C LEU A 42 -4.14 2.09 4.32
N GLU A 43 -4.92 1.02 4.50
CA GLU A 43 -4.42 -0.34 4.75
C GLU A 43 -4.81 -1.25 3.57
N LEU A 44 -3.81 -1.91 2.97
CA LEU A 44 -4.01 -2.91 1.91
C LEU A 44 -3.47 -4.26 2.40
N VAL A 45 -4.35 -5.25 2.50
CA VAL A 45 -4.00 -6.61 2.91
C VAL A 45 -4.11 -7.55 1.71
N ILE A 46 -3.01 -8.20 1.37
CA ILE A 46 -2.95 -9.22 0.32
C ILE A 46 -2.68 -10.57 0.99
N LYS A 47 -3.57 -11.53 0.77
CA LYS A 47 -3.33 -12.93 1.13
C LYS A 47 -2.91 -13.65 -0.14
N LYS A 48 -1.78 -14.33 -0.09
CA LYS A 48 -1.38 -15.26 -1.15
C LYS A 48 -1.97 -16.61 -0.78
N ASP A 49 -2.93 -17.09 -1.55
CA ASP A 49 -3.33 -18.50 -1.48
C ASP A 49 -2.19 -19.34 -2.08
N GLU A 50 -1.83 -20.44 -1.40
CA GLU A 50 -0.89 -21.42 -1.93
C GLU A 50 -1.61 -22.22 -3.02
N GLU A 51 -1.25 -22.02 -4.29
CA GLU A 51 -1.43 -23.05 -5.33
C GLU A 51 -0.30 -24.08 -5.25
#